data_AF-A0A7V2G3U9-F1
#
_entry.id   AF-A0A7V2G3U9-F1
#
_cell.length_a   1.000
_cell.length_b   1.000
_cell.length_c   1.000
_cell.angle_alpha   90.00
_cell.angle_beta   90.00
_cell.angle_gamma   90.00
#
_symmetry.space_group_name_H-M   'P 1'
#
loop_
_entity.id
_entity.type
_entity.pdbx_description
1 polymer ?
#
loop_
_entity_poly.entity_id
_entity_poly.type
_entity_poly.pdbx_seq_one_letter_code
_entity_poly.pdbx_strand_id
1 'polypeptide(L)'
;MRTTVEIPDELFRQAKARAALDGVPLKDMIAESLRRLLVDPRPAVPTAAPRRTQFPLIPADPGRPPLTRDTVRAAIERMDDEIDLHHAGPARH
;
A
#
# COMPACT_ATOMS: atom_id res chain seq x y z
N MET A 1 24.50 -21.55 0.84
CA MET A 1 25.37 -22.21 1.84
C MET A 1 24.55 -22.53 3.09
N ARG A 2 24.89 -23.60 3.83
CA ARG A 2 24.28 -23.88 5.14
C ARG A 2 25.21 -23.32 6.21
N THR A 3 24.67 -22.48 7.07
CA THR A 3 25.43 -21.81 8.13
C THR A 3 24.75 -22.10 9.46
N THR A 4 25.55 -22.34 10.51
CA THR A 4 25.07 -22.47 11.88
C THR A 4 25.33 -21.15 12.60
N VAL A 5 24.30 -20.61 13.26
CA VAL A 5 24.37 -19.35 14.01
C VAL A 5 23.80 -19.58 15.41
N GLU A 6 24.36 -18.92 16.40
CA GLU A 6 23.83 -18.97 17.77
C GLU A 6 22.75 -17.91 17.93
N ILE A 7 21.56 -18.34 18.36
CA ILE A 7 20.39 -17.49 18.58
C ILE A 7 19.88 -17.79 20.00
N PRO A 8 19.68 -16.76 20.86
CA PRO A 8 19.06 -16.95 22.16
C PRO A 8 17.71 -17.68 22.04
N ASP A 9 17.41 -18.62 22.95
CA ASP A 9 16.20 -19.45 22.88
C ASP A 9 14.92 -18.61 22.78
N GLU A 10 14.84 -17.54 23.58
CA GLU A 10 13.70 -16.62 23.56
C GLU A 10 13.51 -15.95 22.20
N LEU A 11 14.60 -15.53 21.54
CA LEU A 11 14.54 -14.92 20.22
C LEU A 11 14.13 -15.96 19.16
N PHE A 12 14.64 -17.18 19.26
CA PHE A 12 14.26 -18.27 18.36
C PHE A 12 12.77 -18.60 18.47
N ARG A 13 12.23 -18.68 19.70
CA ARG A 13 10.79 -18.91 19.94
C ARG A 13 9.93 -17.82 19.33
N GLN A 14 10.28 -16.56 19.56
CA GLN A 14 9.57 -15.42 18.98
C GLN A 14 9.59 -15.44 17.45
N ALA A 15 10.77 -15.67 16.86
CA ALA A 15 10.92 -15.76 15.42
C ALA A 15 10.09 -16.91 14.82
N LYS A 16 10.08 -18.08 15.49
CA LYS A 16 9.29 -19.23 15.06
C LYS A 16 7.79 -18.96 15.13
N ALA A 17 7.32 -18.35 16.22
CA ALA A 17 5.92 -17.97 16.37
C ALA A 17 5.50 -16.97 15.28
N ARG A 18 6.35 -15.96 15.01
CA ARG A 18 6.09 -14.97 13.97
C ARG A 18 6.03 -15.59 12.57
N ALA A 19 6.96 -16.47 12.24
CA ALA A 19 6.97 -17.18 10.96
C ALA A 19 5.70 -18.03 10.76
N ALA A 20 5.23 -18.69 11.82
CA ALA A 20 4.00 -19.47 11.78
C ALA A 20 2.75 -18.58 11.56
N LEU A 21 2.67 -17.43 12.24
CA LEU A 21 1.59 -16.46 12.06
C LEU A 21 1.56 -15.87 10.65
N ASP A 22 2.74 -15.57 10.09
CA ASP A 22 2.88 -15.01 8.75
C ASP A 22 2.75 -16.09 7.64
N GLY A 23 2.63 -17.38 8.01
CA GLY A 23 2.50 -18.48 7.05
C GLY A 23 3.75 -18.73 6.21
N VAL A 24 4.92 -18.31 6.69
CA VAL A 24 6.19 -18.42 5.96
C VAL A 24 7.18 -19.36 6.67
N PRO A 25 8.04 -20.08 5.94
CA PRO A 25 9.10 -20.87 6.56
C PRO A 25 10.10 -19.98 7.30
N LEU A 26 10.49 -20.37 8.52
CA LEU A 26 11.45 -19.62 9.36
C LEU A 26 12.77 -19.31 8.64
N LYS A 27 13.28 -20.26 7.84
CA LYS A 27 14.50 -20.07 7.03
C LYS A 27 14.38 -18.90 6.03
N ASP A 28 13.19 -18.72 5.44
CA ASP A 28 12.96 -17.72 4.41
C ASP A 28 12.76 -16.35 5.07
N MET A 29 12.08 -16.31 6.22
CA MET A 29 11.99 -15.11 7.06
C MET A 29 13.37 -14.61 7.50
N ILE A 30 14.27 -15.52 7.94
CA ILE A 30 15.64 -15.17 8.34
C ILE A 30 16.44 -14.66 7.14
N ALA A 31 16.38 -15.34 5.99
CA ALA A 31 17.09 -14.93 4.79
C ALA A 31 16.65 -13.55 4.30
N GLU A 32 15.33 -13.29 4.29
CA GLU A 32 14.78 -12.01 3.87
C GLU A 32 15.13 -10.87 4.83
N SER A 33 15.09 -11.15 6.13
CA SER A 33 15.51 -10.18 7.17
C SER A 33 16.98 -9.79 7.00
N LEU A 34 17.85 -10.77 6.74
CA LEU A 34 19.27 -10.52 6.46
C LEU A 34 19.48 -9.71 5.18
N ARG A 35 18.74 -10.01 4.10
CA ARG A 35 18.80 -9.21 2.86
C ARG A 35 18.41 -7.76 3.12
N ARG A 36 17.31 -7.52 3.83
CA ARG A 36 16.84 -6.16 4.16
C ARG A 36 17.88 -5.40 4.97
N LEU A 37 18.47 -6.04 5.97
CA LEU A 37 19.53 -5.45 6.79
C LEU A 37 20.76 -5.03 5.96
N LEU A 38 21.12 -5.84 4.95
CA LEU A 38 22.27 -5.55 4.08
C LEU A 38 21.97 -4.49 3.01
N VAL A 39 20.71 -4.35 2.59
CA VAL A 39 20.29 -3.36 1.58
C VAL A 39 20.03 -1.98 2.21
N ASP A 40 19.48 -1.93 3.42
CA ASP A 40 19.27 -0.69 4.17
C ASP A 40 19.95 -0.78 5.55
N PRO A 41 21.22 -0.34 5.67
CA PRO A 41 21.98 -0.43 6.91
C PRO A 41 21.52 0.57 7.98
N ARG A 42 20.39 1.27 7.79
CA ARG A 42 19.90 2.23 8.78
C ARG A 42 19.41 1.48 10.02
N PRO A 43 20.00 1.74 11.21
CA PRO A 43 19.46 1.19 12.45
C PRO A 43 18.03 1.69 12.62
N ALA A 44 17.18 0.89 13.26
CA ALA A 44 15.87 1.30 13.73
C ALA A 44 16.05 2.41 14.78
N VAL A 45 16.25 3.64 14.31
CA VAL A 45 16.09 4.84 15.12
C VAL A 45 14.62 4.83 15.56
N PRO A 46 14.30 4.98 16.85
CA PRO A 46 12.93 5.22 17.27
C PRO A 46 12.47 6.46 16.52
N THR A 47 11.59 6.30 15.53
CA THR A 47 11.11 7.46 14.80
C THR A 47 10.39 8.32 15.84
N ALA A 48 10.93 9.50 16.09
CA ALA A 48 10.22 10.56 16.77
C ALA A 48 8.82 10.69 16.14
N ALA A 49 7.84 11.09 16.96
CA ALA A 49 6.42 11.26 16.65
C ALA A 49 6.14 11.65 15.19
N PRO A 50 5.05 11.16 14.58
CA PRO A 50 4.79 11.32 13.15
C PRO A 50 4.92 12.79 12.76
N ARG A 51 5.97 13.12 12.00
CA ARG A 51 6.09 14.46 11.43
C ARG A 51 4.89 14.65 10.54
N ARG A 52 3.96 15.53 10.93
CA ARG A 52 2.85 15.96 10.07
C ARG A 52 3.48 16.43 8.77
N THR A 53 3.26 15.69 7.69
CA THR A 53 3.80 16.01 6.39
C THR A 53 3.23 17.35 5.94
N GLN A 54 4.09 18.28 5.50
CA GLN A 54 3.66 19.44 4.71
C GLN A 54 3.40 18.97 3.28
N PHE A 55 2.33 18.20 3.10
CA PHE A 55 1.79 17.99 1.76
C PHE A 55 1.09 19.29 1.34
N PRO A 56 1.18 19.73 0.08
CA PRO A 56 0.30 20.79 -0.39
C PRO A 56 -1.14 20.29 -0.29
N LEU A 57 -1.85 20.78 0.73
CA LEU A 57 -3.28 20.55 0.87
C LEU A 57 -3.98 21.55 -0.05
N ILE A 58 -4.71 21.03 -1.04
CA ILE A 58 -5.62 21.85 -1.84
C ILE A 58 -6.91 21.99 -1.03
N PRO A 59 -7.23 23.18 -0.49
CA PRO A 59 -8.44 23.36 0.28
C PRO A 59 -9.67 23.21 -0.63
N ALA A 60 -10.72 22.58 -0.14
CA ALA A 60 -12.00 22.57 -0.83
C ALA A 60 -12.59 23.99 -0.82
N ASP A 61 -13.22 24.39 -1.94
CA ASP A 61 -13.98 25.63 -2.02
C ASP A 61 -15.24 25.52 -1.13
N PRO A 62 -15.37 26.34 -0.06
CA PRO A 62 -16.49 26.25 0.86
C PRO A 62 -17.83 26.66 0.24
N GLY A 63 -17.81 27.34 -0.92
CA GLY A 63 -19.00 27.71 -1.67
C GLY A 63 -19.56 26.58 -2.53
N ARG A 64 -18.84 25.46 -2.66
CA ARG A 64 -19.29 24.29 -3.42
C ARG A 64 -19.81 23.20 -2.49
N PRO A 65 -20.93 22.55 -2.83
CA PRO A 65 -21.39 21.40 -2.07
C PRO A 65 -20.33 20.30 -2.10
N PRO A 66 -20.20 19.51 -1.01
CA PRO A 66 -19.23 18.43 -0.95
C PRO A 66 -19.48 17.42 -2.06
N LEU A 67 -18.41 16.91 -2.66
CA LEU A 67 -18.51 15.87 -3.66
C LEU A 67 -19.01 14.57 -2.99
N THR A 68 -20.24 14.17 -3.30
CA THR A 68 -20.83 12.94 -2.75
C THR A 68 -20.69 11.79 -3.74
N ARG A 69 -20.85 10.57 -3.23
CA ARG A 69 -20.78 9.36 -4.06
C ARG A 69 -21.85 9.35 -5.16
N ASP A 70 -23.03 9.88 -4.87
CA ASP A 70 -24.15 9.89 -5.81
C ASP A 70 -23.95 10.91 -6.93
N THR A 71 -23.33 12.06 -6.64
CA THR A 71 -23.01 13.05 -7.68
C THR A 71 -21.95 12.54 -8.64
N VAL A 72 -20.95 11.79 -8.15
CA VAL A 72 -19.95 11.13 -8.99
C VAL A 72 -20.60 10.07 -9.87
N ARG A 73 -21.48 9.23 -9.30
CA ARG A 73 -22.16 8.17 -10.06
C ARG A 73 -22.99 8.74 -11.22
N ALA A 74 -23.82 9.75 -10.94
CA ALA A 74 -24.65 10.39 -11.97
C ALA A 74 -23.83 11.12 -13.04
N ALA A 75 -22.62 11.58 -12.72
CA ALA A 75 -21.73 12.19 -13.69
C ALA A 75 -21.12 11.15 -14.65
N ILE A 76 -20.72 9.98 -14.12
CA ILE A 76 -20.21 8.88 -14.93
C ILE A 76 -21.28 8.37 -15.89
N GLU A 77 -22.50 8.13 -15.38
CA GLU A 77 -23.64 7.67 -16.21
C GLU A 77 -23.92 8.65 -17.36
N ARG A 78 -23.92 9.97 -17.08
CA ARG A 78 -24.07 11.00 -18.13
C ARG A 78 -22.96 10.98 -19.17
N MET A 79 -21.72 10.68 -18.77
CA MET A 79 -20.59 10.61 -19.70
C MET A 79 -20.66 9.34 -20.56
N ASP A 80 -21.07 8.22 -19.98
CA ASP A 80 -21.24 6.96 -20.71
C ASP A 80 -22.33 7.09 -21.78
N ASP A 81 -23.47 7.72 -21.45
CA ASP A 81 -24.54 8.01 -22.42
C ASP A 81 -24.07 8.92 -23.59
N GLU A 82 -23.22 9.91 -23.29
CA GLU A 82 -22.66 10.82 -24.30
C GLU A 82 -21.60 10.11 -25.18
N ILE A 83 -20.79 9.23 -24.60
CA ILE A 83 -19.80 8.42 -25.32
C ILE A 83 -20.48 7.44 -26.28
N ASP A 84 -21.56 6.79 -25.85
CA ASP A 84 -22.35 5.86 -26.67
C ASP A 84 -22.98 6.57 -27.87
N LEU A 85 -23.48 7.80 -27.68
CA LEU A 85 -24.02 8.62 -28.77
C LEU A 85 -22.94 9.01 -29.79
N HIS A 86 -21.71 9.27 -29.34
CA HIS A 86 -20.58 9.59 -30.21
C HIS A 86 -19.95 8.36 -30.91
N HIS A 87 -20.16 7.15 -30.40
CA HIS A 87 -19.69 5.90 -31.02
C HIS A 87 -20.68 5.32 -32.06
N ALA A 88 -21.91 5.82 -32.12
CA ALA A 88 -22.85 5.56 -33.20
C ALA A 88 -22.49 6.38 -34.46
N GLY A 89 -21.37 6.02 -35.10
CA GLY A 89 -21.00 6.55 -36.43
C GLY A 89 -22.09 6.26 -37.47
N PRO A 90 -22.18 7.05 -38.56
CA PRO A 90 -23.29 6.95 -39.51
C PRO A 90 -23.32 5.55 -40.14
N ALA A 91 -24.43 4.84 -39.95
CA ALA A 91 -24.72 3.65 -40.74
C ALA A 91 -24.83 4.08 -42.22
N ARG A 92 -23.82 3.69 -42.99
CA ARG A 92 -23.77 3.81 -44.44
C ARG A 92 -24.69 2.75 -45.06
N HIS A 93 -25.82 3.14 -45.63
CA HIS A 93 -26.26 2.78 -46.99
C HIS A 93 -27.63 3.38 -47.32
#